data_AF-K0VBI7-F1
#
_entry.id   AF-K0VBI7-F1
#
_cell.length_a   1.000
_cell.length_b   1.000
_cell.length_c   1.000
_cell.angle_alpha   90.00
_cell.angle_beta   90.00
_cell.angle_gamma   90.00
#
_symmetry.space_group_name_H-M   'P 1'
#
loop_
_entity.id
_entity.type
_entity.pdbx_description
1 polymer ?
#
loop_
_entity_poly.entity_id
_entity_poly.type
_entity_poly.pdbx_seq_one_letter_code
_entity_poly.pdbx_strand_id
1 'polypeptide(L)'
;MAAAFVDIAQTCAPMVQVETLAGIVSLESRFQPFAIRINSGPPLAAQPASKAEAIEVATSLIADHQDIQIGLGGIGIEQLQK
;
A
#
# COMPACT_ATOMS: atom_id res chain seq x y z
N MET A 1 12.76 1.13 -7.78
CA MET A 1 11.66 1.34 -6.81
C MET A 1 12.00 2.40 -5.76
N ALA A 2 13.13 2.28 -5.03
CA ALA A 2 13.49 3.24 -3.97
C ALA A 2 13.63 4.71 -4.43
N ALA A 3 14.13 4.95 -5.65
CA ALA A 3 14.21 6.30 -6.23
C ALA A 3 12.83 6.97 -6.35
N ALA A 4 11.78 6.21 -6.71
CA ALA A 4 10.42 6.75 -6.81
C ALA A 4 9.82 7.13 -5.45
N PHE A 5 10.26 6.50 -4.35
CA PHE A 5 9.74 6.82 -3.01
C PHE A 5 10.21 8.19 -2.52
N VAL A 6 11.49 8.52 -2.68
CA VAL A 6 12.04 9.80 -2.17
C VAL A 6 11.36 10.98 -2.87
N ASP A 7 11.18 10.91 -4.18
CA ASP A 7 10.47 11.94 -4.95
C ASP A 7 9.02 12.11 -4.47
N ILE A 8 8.29 11.01 -4.23
CA ILE A 8 6.93 11.05 -3.69
C ILE A 8 6.92 11.63 -2.27
N ALA A 9 7.87 11.22 -1.42
CA ALA A 9 7.98 11.68 -0.05
C ALA A 9 8.24 13.20 0.02
N GLN A 10 9.17 13.70 -0.79
CA GLN A 10 9.49 15.13 -0.85
C GLN A 10 8.36 15.95 -1.48
N THR A 11 7.65 15.40 -2.47
CA THR A 11 6.54 16.10 -3.14
C THR A 11 5.29 16.17 -2.25
N CYS A 12 4.93 15.06 -1.61
CA CYS A 12 3.68 14.95 -0.87
C CYS A 12 3.80 15.35 0.60
N ALA A 13 4.99 15.27 1.20
CA ALA A 13 5.23 15.55 2.61
C ALA A 13 6.59 16.23 2.86
N PRO A 14 6.87 17.40 2.24
CA PRO A 14 8.17 18.07 2.33
C PRO A 14 8.59 18.48 3.75
N MET A 15 7.63 18.58 4.68
CA MET A 15 7.88 18.96 6.08
C MET A 15 8.20 17.75 6.98
N VAL A 16 8.12 16.52 6.46
CA VAL A 16 8.39 15.29 7.22
C VAL A 16 9.75 14.74 6.79
N GLN A 17 10.57 14.31 7.76
CA GLN A 17 11.85 13.67 7.47
C GLN A 17 11.64 12.41 6.62
N VAL A 18 12.41 12.26 5.54
CA VAL A 18 12.26 11.14 4.58
C VAL A 18 12.47 9.80 5.28
N GLU A 19 13.36 9.74 6.26
CA GLU A 19 13.65 8.57 7.08
C GLU A 19 12.44 8.14 7.91
N THR A 20 11.65 9.10 8.40
CA THR A 20 10.39 8.80 9.11
C THR A 20 9.37 8.18 8.16
N LEU A 21 9.20 8.76 6.97
CA LEU A 21 8.31 8.20 5.93
C LEU A 21 8.81 6.82 5.46
N ALA A 22 10.13 6.63 5.35
CA ALA A 22 10.73 5.37 4.98
C ALA A 22 10.46 4.28 6.03
N GLY A 23 10.49 4.65 7.32
CA GLY A 23 10.10 3.76 8.42
C GLY A 23 8.64 3.30 8.30
N ILE A 24 7.73 4.23 8.01
CA ILE A 24 6.31 3.92 7.77
C ILE A 24 6.17 2.99 6.56
N VAL A 25 6.71 3.36 5.40
CA VAL A 25 6.59 2.56 4.16
C VAL A 25 7.22 1.17 4.32
N SER A 26 8.31 1.04 5.07
CA SER A 26 8.93 -0.24 5.40
C SER A 26 7.97 -1.15 6.18
N LEU A 27 7.29 -0.61 7.19
CA LEU A 27 6.34 -1.34 8.02
C LEU A 27 5.07 -1.71 7.24
N GLU A 28 4.57 -0.77 6.44
CA GLU A 28 3.29 -0.92 5.74
C GLU A 28 3.38 -1.82 4.51
N SER A 29 4.46 -1.70 3.72
CA SER A 29 4.55 -2.34 2.40
C SER A 29 5.89 -2.97 2.06
N ARG A 30 6.93 -2.77 2.90
CA ARG A 30 8.32 -3.14 2.57
C ARG A 30 8.78 -2.57 1.22
N PHE A 31 8.32 -1.37 0.88
CA PHE A 31 8.57 -0.70 -0.40
C PHE A 31 8.01 -1.45 -1.63
N GLN A 32 7.02 -2.32 -1.44
CA GLN A 32 6.30 -2.96 -2.54
C GLN A 32 5.09 -2.10 -2.93
N PRO A 33 5.06 -1.51 -4.15
CA PRO A 33 4.01 -0.57 -4.54
C PRO A 33 2.63 -1.21 -4.67
N PHE A 34 2.59 -2.54 -4.81
CA PHE A 34 1.38 -3.33 -4.96
C PHE A 34 1.05 -4.14 -3.70
N ALA A 35 1.63 -3.77 -2.55
CA ALA A 35 1.33 -4.45 -1.29
C ALA A 35 -0.16 -4.34 -0.98
N ILE A 36 -0.77 -5.48 -0.65
CA ILE A 36 -2.13 -5.60 -0.15
C ILE A 36 -2.08 -6.34 1.20
N ARG A 37 -2.64 -5.71 2.23
CA ARG A 37 -2.75 -6.27 3.58
C ARG A 37 -4.21 -6.43 3.94
N ILE A 38 -4.58 -7.58 4.48
CA ILE A 38 -5.91 -7.85 5.05
C ILE A 38 -5.78 -7.58 6.56
N ASN A 39 -6.61 -6.70 7.12
CA ASN A 39 -6.52 -6.31 8.53
C ASN A 39 -7.00 -7.42 9.46
N SER A 40 -8.09 -8.09 9.08
CA SER A 40 -8.74 -9.15 9.87
C SER A 40 -8.76 -10.46 9.10
N GLY A 41 -7.60 -11.09 8.91
CA GLY A 41 -7.51 -12.35 8.18
C GLY A 41 -6.09 -12.88 7.97
N PRO A 42 -5.95 -14.09 7.39
CA PRO A 42 -4.66 -14.58 6.97
C PRO A 42 -4.05 -13.67 5.89
N PRO A 43 -2.72 -13.50 5.86
CA PRO A 43 -2.09 -12.75 4.78
C PRO A 43 -2.29 -13.44 3.43
N LEU A 44 -2.22 -12.67 2.35
CA LEU A 44 -2.21 -13.23 0.99
C LEU A 44 -1.06 -14.22 0.83
N ALA A 45 -1.33 -15.35 0.16
CA ALA A 45 -0.34 -16.36 -0.11
C ALA A 45 0.82 -15.83 -0.98
N ALA A 46 0.52 -14.90 -1.89
CA ALA A 46 1.48 -14.17 -2.70
C ALA A 46 1.05 -12.71 -2.83
N GLN A 47 2.02 -11.80 -2.83
CA GLN A 47 1.77 -10.38 -3.12
C GLN A 47 1.73 -10.17 -4.63
N PRO A 48 0.86 -9.27 -5.13
CA PRO A 48 0.78 -9.00 -6.56
C PRO A 48 2.10 -8.48 -7.14
N ALA A 49 2.52 -9.03 -8.28
CA ALA A 49 3.72 -8.62 -8.99
C ALA A 49 3.47 -7.51 -10.01
N SER A 50 2.20 -7.27 -10.37
CA SER A 50 1.80 -6.28 -11.36
C SER A 50 0.60 -5.43 -10.92
N LYS A 51 0.45 -4.28 -11.56
CA LYS A 51 -0.72 -3.40 -11.36
C LYS A 51 -2.03 -4.13 -11.68
N ALA A 52 -2.08 -4.93 -12.74
CA ALA A 52 -3.28 -5.63 -13.15
C ALA A 52 -3.70 -6.67 -12.09
N GLU A 53 -2.74 -7.46 -11.62
CA GLU A 53 -2.96 -8.44 -10.56
C GLU A 53 -3.39 -7.77 -9.25
N ALA A 54 -2.77 -6.63 -8.89
CA ALA A 54 -3.14 -5.88 -7.70
C ALA A 54 -4.60 -5.37 -7.77
N ILE A 55 -5.03 -4.90 -8.95
CA ILE A 55 -6.41 -4.48 -9.18
C ILE A 55 -7.36 -5.66 -9.04
N GLU A 56 -7.05 -6.80 -9.66
CA GLU A 56 -7.89 -8.00 -9.60
C GLU A 56 -8.05 -8.51 -8.16
N VAL A 57 -6.95 -8.64 -7.42
CA VAL A 57 -6.94 -9.11 -6.03
C VAL A 57 -7.66 -8.12 -5.12
N ALA A 58 -7.34 -6.82 -5.20
CA ALA A 58 -8.00 -5.82 -4.36
C ALA A 58 -9.51 -5.76 -4.64
N THR A 59 -9.91 -5.81 -5.91
CA THR A 59 -11.34 -5.78 -6.29
C THR A 59 -12.08 -6.99 -5.74
N SER A 60 -11.48 -8.19 -5.81
CA SER A 60 -12.06 -9.41 -5.26
C SER A 60 -12.25 -9.31 -3.74
N LEU A 61 -11.22 -8.86 -3.01
CA LEU A 61 -11.29 -8.70 -1.56
C LEU A 61 -12.33 -7.65 -1.13
N ILE A 62 -12.46 -6.55 -1.88
CA ILE A 62 -13.48 -5.52 -1.64
C ILE A 62 -14.89 -6.09 -1.86
N ALA A 63 -15.09 -6.88 -2.92
CA ALA A 63 -16.36 -7.54 -3.21
C ALA A 63 -16.75 -8.53 -2.09
N ASP A 64 -15.75 -9.17 -1.48
CA ASP A 64 -15.91 -10.06 -0.32
C ASP A 64 -16.03 -9.30 1.02
N HIS A 65 -16.20 -7.97 0.98
CA HIS A 65 -16.30 -7.08 2.15
C HIS A 65 -15.12 -7.21 3.13
N GLN A 66 -13.93 -7.55 2.63
CA GLN A 66 -12.73 -7.63 3.45
C GLN A 66 -12.19 -6.22 3.74
N ASP A 67 -11.77 -6.01 4.98
CA ASP A 67 -11.04 -4.80 5.38
C ASP A 67 -9.57 -4.91 4.96
N ILE A 68 -9.20 -4.14 3.94
CA ILE A 68 -7.88 -4.18 3.32
C ILE A 68 -7.22 -2.81 3.26
N GLN A 69 -5.89 -2.84 3.28
CA GLN A 69 -5.02 -1.69 3.06
C GLN A 69 -4.12 -1.95 1.86
N ILE A 70 -3.89 -0.91 1.07
CA ILE A 70 -3.18 -1.01 -0.21
C ILE A 70 -2.06 0.02 -0.37
N GLY A 71 -1.07 -0.38 -1.17
CA GLY A 71 0.01 0.49 -1.63
C GLY A 71 1.07 0.79 -0.58
N LEU A 72 1.96 1.74 -0.90
CA LEU A 72 3.16 2.01 -0.10
C LEU A 72 2.86 2.46 1.35
N GLY A 73 1.79 3.22 1.53
CA GLY A 73 1.42 3.83 2.81
C GLY A 73 0.31 3.10 3.56
N GLY A 74 -0.13 1.93 3.11
CA GLY A 74 -1.19 1.15 3.79
C GLY A 74 -2.53 1.90 3.85
N ILE A 75 -2.98 2.45 2.71
CA ILE A 75 -4.23 3.24 2.66
C ILE A 75 -5.43 2.29 2.64
N GLY A 76 -6.39 2.50 3.55
CA GLY A 76 -7.64 1.74 3.54
C GLY A 76 -8.58 2.16 2.41
N ILE A 77 -9.54 1.29 2.07
CA ILE A 77 -10.44 1.51 0.94
C ILE A 77 -11.43 2.65 1.21
N GLU A 78 -11.89 2.81 2.44
CA GLU A 78 -12.80 3.91 2.84
C GLU A 78 -12.19 5.29 2.57
N GLN A 79 -10.87 5.43 2.71
CA GLN A 79 -10.16 6.69 2.44
C GLN A 79 -10.13 7.06 0.95
N LEU A 80 -10.37 6.10 0.04
CA LEU A 80 -10.31 6.30 -1.41
C LEU A 80 -11.67 6.61 -2.05
N GLN A 81 -12.77 6.47 -1.32
CA GLN A 81 -14.14 6.68 -1.81
C GLN A 81 -14.61 8.15 -1.73
N LYS A 82 -13.67 9.11 -1.65
CA LYS A 82 -13.96 10.54 -1.55
C LYS A 82 -14.15 11.22 -2.90
#